data_AF-A0A7V2UVU2-F1
#
_entry.id   AF-A0A7V2UVU2-F1
#
_cell.length_a   1.000
_cell.length_b   1.000
_cell.length_c   1.000
_cell.angle_alpha   90.00
_cell.angle_beta   90.00
_cell.angle_gamma   90.00
#
_symmetry.space_group_name_H-M   'P 1'
#
loop_
_entity.id
_entity.type
_entity.pdbx_description
1 polymer ?
#
loop_
_entity_poly.entity_id
_entity_poly.type
_entity_poly.pdbx_seq_one_letter_code
_entity_poly.pdbx_strand_id
1 'polypeptide(L)'
;MLDLRMGMKEKAKIAVLIAIGVYFVAFLGFNMETAAIDFLFFEIKMPLVFLILFSALVGAAFVLGFSTLHTYRRRREEAKGVDVKADGAKP
;
A
#
# COMPACT_ATOMS: atom_id res chain seq x y z
N MET A 1 24.81 8.32 11.55
CA MET A 1 24.79 7.65 12.87
C MET A 1 23.33 7.42 13.22
N LEU A 2 22.75 6.29 12.81
CA LEU A 2 21.33 5.98 13.05
C LEU A 2 21.18 5.64 14.53
N ASP A 3 20.51 6.51 15.26
CA ASP A 3 20.26 6.40 16.69
C ASP A 3 19.51 5.09 16.97
N LEU A 4 20.24 4.12 17.55
CA LEU A 4 19.78 2.74 17.77
C LEU A 4 19.08 2.58 19.13
N ARG A 5 18.39 3.63 19.57
CA ARG A 5 17.48 3.58 20.71
C ARG A 5 16.07 3.17 20.28
N MET A 6 15.96 2.09 19.51
CA MET A 6 14.66 1.50 19.20
C MET A 6 14.06 0.91 20.47
N GLY A 7 12.90 1.43 20.86
CA GLY A 7 12.10 0.88 21.94
C GLY A 7 11.73 -0.57 21.67
N MET A 8 11.44 -1.32 22.73
CA MET A 8 11.06 -2.74 22.66
C MET A 8 9.88 -2.98 21.69
N LYS A 9 9.00 -1.98 21.54
CA LYS A 9 7.88 -1.97 20.61
C LYS A 9 8.31 -1.85 19.15
N GLU A 10 9.26 -0.99 18.79
CA GLU A 10 9.83 -0.93 17.43
C GLU A 10 10.52 -2.24 17.06
N LYS A 11 11.31 -2.82 17.96
CA LYS A 11 11.98 -4.11 17.71
C LYS A 11 10.98 -5.23 17.47
N ALA A 12 9.90 -5.26 18.25
CA ALA A 12 8.80 -6.22 18.07
C ALA A 12 8.10 -6.02 16.71
N LYS A 13 7.80 -4.77 16.31
CA LYS A 13 7.22 -4.47 14.99
C LYS A 13 8.12 -4.96 13.85
N ILE A 14 9.43 -4.71 13.93
CA ILE A 14 10.39 -5.14 12.90
C ILE A 14 10.47 -6.67 12.87
N ALA A 15 10.56 -7.33 14.03
CA ALA A 15 10.59 -8.78 14.11
C ALA A 15 9.32 -9.42 13.50
N VAL A 16 8.15 -8.84 13.77
CA VAL A 16 6.89 -9.26 13.16
C VAL A 16 6.89 -9.07 11.65
N LEU A 17 7.36 -7.92 11.16
CA LEU A 17 7.47 -7.68 9.71
C LEU A 17 8.41 -8.67 9.03
N ILE A 18 9.55 -8.98 9.65
CA ILE A 18 10.49 -9.98 9.14
C ILE A 18 9.82 -11.36 9.11
N ALA A 19 9.15 -11.76 10.20
CA ALA A 19 8.44 -13.04 10.27
C ALA A 19 7.35 -13.17 9.20
N ILE A 20 6.57 -12.11 8.98
CA ILE A 20 5.58 -12.03 7.90
C ILE A 20 6.26 -12.17 6.53
N GLY A 21 7.37 -11.47 6.30
CA GLY A 21 8.13 -11.56 5.06
C GLY A 21 8.65 -12.98 4.78
N VAL A 22 9.22 -13.64 5.79
CA VAL A 22 9.69 -15.03 5.67
C VAL A 22 8.54 -15.98 5.39
N TYR A 23 7.43 -15.86 6.13
CA TYR A 23 6.23 -16.66 5.90
C TYR A 23 5.70 -16.48 4.47
N PHE A 24 5.67 -15.23 3.98
CA PHE A 24 5.19 -14.91 2.65
C PHE A 24 6.05 -15.52 1.54
N VAL A 25 7.37 -15.47 1.68
CA VAL A 25 8.30 -16.12 0.73
C VAL A 25 8.11 -17.64 0.71
N ALA A 26 8.00 -18.26 1.89
CA ALA A 26 7.74 -19.69 2.00
C ALA A 26 6.39 -20.07 1.38
N PHE A 27 5.33 -19.30 1.67
CA PHE A 27 4.01 -19.47 1.09
C PHE A 27 4.06 -19.40 -0.44
N LEU A 28 4.77 -18.43 -1.01
CA LEU A 28 4.94 -18.34 -2.46
C LEU A 28 5.65 -19.57 -3.03
N GLY A 29 6.77 -19.97 -2.41
CA GLY A 29 7.53 -21.14 -2.86
C GLY A 29 6.72 -22.44 -2.85
N PHE A 30 5.90 -22.65 -1.82
CA PHE A 30 5.02 -23.82 -1.74
C PHE A 30 3.81 -23.75 -2.68
N ASN A 31 3.37 -22.54 -3.05
CA ASN A 31 2.21 -22.32 -3.93
C ASN A 31 2.64 -21.95 -5.35
N MET A 32 3.74 -22.52 -5.83
CA MET A 32 4.22 -22.41 -7.22
C MET A 32 3.51 -23.38 -8.18
N GLU A 33 2.53 -24.15 -7.70
CA GLU A 33 1.78 -25.07 -8.55
C GLU A 33 1.04 -24.28 -9.65
N THR A 34 1.34 -24.62 -10.90
CA THR A 34 0.81 -23.92 -12.06
C THR A 34 -0.64 -24.34 -12.28
N ALA A 35 -1.56 -23.38 -12.23
CA ALA A 35 -2.94 -23.58 -12.64
C ALA A 35 -3.11 -23.06 -14.07
N ALA A 36 -3.92 -23.76 -14.87
CA ALA A 36 -4.44 -23.20 -16.12
C ALA A 36 -5.52 -22.19 -15.76
N ILE A 37 -5.30 -20.93 -16.11
CA ILE A 37 -6.26 -19.85 -15.86
C ILE A 37 -6.87 -19.47 -17.21
N ASP A 38 -8.16 -19.75 -17.35
CA ASP A 38 -8.97 -19.30 -18.47
C ASP A 38 -9.34 -17.84 -18.24
N PHE A 39 -8.66 -16.95 -18.96
CA PHE A 39 -9.16 -15.60 -19.16
C PHE A 39 -10.18 -15.61 -20.31
N LEU A 40 -11.07 -14.61 -20.33
CA LEU A 40 -12.20 -14.52 -21.26
C LEU A 40 -11.83 -14.73 -22.75
N PHE A 41 -10.57 -14.48 -23.13
CA PHE A 41 -10.07 -14.64 -24.49
C PHE A 41 -8.77 -15.46 -24.61
N PHE A 42 -8.13 -15.87 -23.49
CA PHE A 42 -6.81 -16.50 -23.50
C PHE A 42 -6.63 -17.44 -22.31
N GLU A 43 -5.98 -18.59 -22.52
CA GLU A 43 -5.55 -19.48 -21.45
C GLU A 43 -4.08 -19.22 -21.13
N ILE A 44 -3.75 -18.96 -19.86
CA ILE A 44 -2.37 -18.79 -19.40
C ILE A 44 -2.12 -19.77 -18.26
N LYS A 45 -1.04 -20.54 -18.38
CA LYS A 45 -0.57 -21.43 -17.31
C LYS A 45 0.41 -20.69 -16.42
N MET A 46 -0.01 -20.36 -15.22
CA MET A 46 0.83 -19.70 -14.23
C MET A 46 0.39 -20.06 -12.80
N PRO A 47 1.28 -19.95 -11.81
CA PRO A 47 0.89 -20.12 -10.41
C PRO A 47 -0.17 -19.08 -10.03
N LEU A 48 -1.31 -19.57 -9.53
CA LEU A 48 -2.47 -18.73 -9.21
C LEU A 48 -2.15 -17.68 -8.14
N VAL A 49 -1.17 -17.98 -7.29
CA VAL A 49 -0.68 -17.07 -6.25
C VAL A 49 -0.18 -15.74 -6.83
N PHE A 50 0.48 -15.74 -7.99
CA PHE A 50 0.98 -14.51 -8.60
C PHE A 50 -0.15 -13.62 -9.09
N LEU A 51 -1.24 -14.20 -9.59
CA LEU A 51 -2.41 -13.44 -10.02
C LEU A 51 -3.11 -12.78 -8.81
N ILE A 52 -3.22 -13.51 -7.70
CA ILE A 52 -3.76 -12.96 -6.45
C ILE A 52 -2.87 -11.82 -5.95
N LEU A 53 -1.56 -12.02 -5.90
CA LEU A 53 -0.64 -10.97 -5.45
C LEU A 53 -0.68 -9.73 -6.33
N PHE A 54 -0.70 -9.92 -7.65
CA PHE A 54 -0.78 -8.82 -8.59
C PHE A 54 -2.08 -8.03 -8.40
N SER A 55 -3.22 -8.72 -8.31
CA SER A 55 -4.52 -8.06 -8.11
C SER A 55 -4.61 -7.33 -6.77
N ALA A 56 -4.09 -7.92 -5.70
CA ALA A 56 -4.00 -7.26 -4.40
C ALA A 56 -3.11 -6.01 -4.44
N LEU A 57 -1.96 -6.09 -5.12
CA LEU A 57 -1.04 -4.97 -5.28
C LEU A 57 -1.67 -3.83 -6.08
N VAL A 58 -2.34 -4.14 -7.19
CA VAL A 58 -3.06 -3.17 -8.01
C VAL A 58 -4.17 -2.50 -7.19
N GLY A 59 -4.98 -3.28 -6.46
CA GLY A 59 -6.02 -2.76 -5.58
C GLY A 59 -5.47 -1.82 -4.51
N ALA A 60 -4.37 -2.20 -3.85
CA ALA A 60 -3.70 -1.37 -2.85
C ALA A 60 -3.15 -0.06 -3.47
N ALA A 61 -2.54 -0.14 -4.65
CA ALA A 61 -2.04 1.03 -5.36
C ALA A 61 -3.17 2.01 -5.71
N PHE A 62 -4.33 1.52 -6.15
CA PHE A 62 -5.51 2.36 -6.39
C PHE A 62 -5.98 3.06 -5.12
N VAL A 63 -6.16 2.31 -4.02
CA VAL A 63 -6.63 2.88 -2.74
C VAL A 63 -5.67 3.96 -2.23
N LEU A 64 -4.36 3.70 -2.28
CA LEU A 64 -3.33 4.65 -1.84
C LEU A 64 -3.25 5.87 -2.78
N GLY A 65 -3.36 5.67 -4.09
CA GLY A 65 -3.38 6.76 -5.08
C GLY A 65 -4.59 7.68 -4.90
N PHE A 66 -5.79 7.11 -4.71
CA PHE A 66 -6.99 7.90 -4.47
C PHE A 66 -6.99 8.61 -3.10
N SER A 67 -6.50 7.96 -2.04
CA SER A 67 -6.47 8.57 -0.70
C SER A 67 -5.51 9.75 -0.61
N THR A 68 -4.33 9.63 -1.25
CA THR A 68 -3.36 10.73 -1.34
C THR A 68 -3.95 11.89 -2.14
N LEU A 69 -4.55 11.63 -3.31
CA LEU A 69 -5.18 12.67 -4.12
C LEU A 69 -6.29 13.41 -3.36
N HIS A 70 -7.15 12.69 -2.62
CA HIS A 70 -8.21 13.30 -1.82
C HIS A 70 -7.66 14.15 -0.67
N THR A 71 -6.59 13.69 -0.02
CA THR A 71 -5.93 14.42 1.08
C THR A 71 -5.26 15.70 0.57
N TYR A 72 -4.64 15.67 -0.62
CA TYR A 72 -4.05 16.84 -1.23
C TYR A 72 -5.08 17.91 -1.60
N ARG A 73 -6.24 17.51 -2.14
CA ARG A 73 -7.32 18.45 -2.49
C ARG A 73 -7.86 19.16 -1.25
N ARG A 74 -8.13 18.40 -0.18
CA ARG A 74 -8.65 18.95 1.08
C ARG A 74 -7.71 19.98 1.72
N ARG A 75 -6.39 19.72 1.73
CA ARG A 75 -5.39 20.67 2.23
C ARG A 75 -5.31 21.95 1.41
N ARG A 76 -5.56 21.87 0.10
CA ARG A 76 -5.58 23.05 -0.80
C ARG A 76 -6.81 23.91 -0.59
N GLU A 77 -7.95 23.30 -0.31
CA GLU A 77 -9.19 24.01 -0.01
C GLU A 77 -9.13 24.68 1.37
N GLU A 78 -8.53 24.02 2.36
CA GLU A 78 -8.27 24.60 3.69
C GLU A 78 -7.31 25.81 3.58
N ALA A 79 -6.24 25.72 2.79
CA ALA A 79 -5.32 26.85 2.56
C ALA A 79 -6.01 28.04 1.88
N LYS A 80 -6.79 27.80 0.82
CA LYS A 80 -7.54 28.87 0.14
C LYS A 80 -8.64 29.48 1.01
N GLY A 81 -9.30 28.69 1.87
CA GLY A 81 -10.33 29.17 2.78
C GLY A 81 -9.77 30.04 3.92
N VAL A 82 -8.52 29.80 4.34
CA VAL A 82 -7.81 30.62 5.33
C VAL A 82 -7.39 31.96 4.72
N ASP A 83 -6.88 31.98 3.49
CA ASP A 83 -6.47 33.22 2.81
C ASP A 83 -7.66 34.16 2.54
N VAL A 84 -8.82 33.63 2.12
CA VAL A 84 -10.04 34.44 1.89
C VAL A 84 -10.59 35.05 3.19
N LYS A 85 -10.44 34.35 4.32
CA LYS A 85 -10.84 34.88 5.64
C LYS A 85 -9.90 35.95 6.17
N ALA A 86 -8.60 35.90 5.82
CA ALA A 86 -7.62 36.88 6.22
C ALA A 86 -7.77 38.22 5.47
N ASP A 87 -8.18 38.17 4.20
CA ASP A 87 -8.32 39.38 3.36
C ASP A 87 -9.64 40.13 3.62
N GLY A 88 -10.71 39.41 4.00
CA GLY A 88 -12.00 40.01 4.39
C GLY A 88 -12.04 40.64 5.78
N ALA A 89 -10.96 40.52 6.57
CA ALA A 89 -10.86 41.07 7.93
C ALA A 89 -10.13 42.42 8.00
N LYS A 90 -9.84 43.04 6.85
CA LYS A 90 -9.21 44.37 6.82
C LYS A 90 -10.29 45.45 6.98
N PRO A 91 -10.24 46.26 8.07
CA PRO A 91 -11.24 47.30 8.36
C PRO A 91 -11.19 48.46 7.37
#